data_AF-A0A817A444-F1
#
_entry.id   AF-A0A817A444-F1
#
_cell.length_a   1.000
_cell.length_b   1.000
_cell.length_c   1.000
_cell.angle_alpha   90.00
_cell.angle_beta   90.00
_cell.angle_gamma   90.00
#
_symmetry.space_group_name_H-M   'P 1'
#
loop_
_entity.id
_entity.type
_entity.pdbx_description
1 polymer ?
#
loop_
_entity_poly.entity_id
_entity_poly.type
_entity_poly.pdbx_seq_one_letter_code
_entity_poly.pdbx_strand_id
1 'polypeptide(L)' 'MGEYSKALEFYEESLKIREISLPTNHPDLATSYNNISTTYYAIGEYSKALSYLERSLSIKQKSLPSTHPHIKSVMN' A
#
# COMPACT_ATOMS: atom_id res chain seq x y z
N MET A 1 -11.70 -5.73 18.35
CA MET A 1 -10.25 -5.46 18.37
C MET A 1 -9.42 -6.70 18.03
N GLY A 2 -9.72 -7.89 18.56
CA GLY A 2 -8.91 -9.11 18.30
C GLY A 2 -8.85 -9.62 16.84
N GLU A 3 -9.91 -9.45 16.05
CA GLU A 3 -9.92 -9.90 14.63
C GLU A 3 -9.00 -9.05 13.74
N TYR A 4 -8.81 -7.76 14.05
CA TYR A 4 -7.94 -6.88 13.28
C TYR A 4 -6.46 -7.21 13.47
N SER A 5 -6.06 -7.64 14.68
CA SER A 5 -4.69 -8.08 14.94
C SER A 5 -4.34 -9.34 14.14
N LYS A 6 -5.25 -10.33 14.09
CA LYS A 6 -5.06 -11.53 13.25
C LYS A 6 -5.04 -11.19 11.76
N ALA A 7 -5.95 -10.33 11.30
CA ALA A 7 -5.96 -9.89 9.91
C ALA A 7 -4.65 -9.20 9.52
N LEU A 8 -4.10 -8.38 10.42
CA LEU A 8 -2.83 -7.69 10.24
C LEU A 8 -1.67 -8.68 10.10
N GLU A 9 -1.59 -9.70 10.96
CA GLU A 9 -0.57 -10.76 10.87
C GLU A 9 -0.61 -11.44 9.50
N PHE A 10 -1.79 -11.87 9.04
CA PHE A 10 -1.94 -12.51 7.72
C PHE A 10 -1.58 -11.57 6.55
N TYR A 11 -1.94 -10.29 6.65
CA TYR A 11 -1.57 -9.31 5.62
C TYR A 11 -0.05 -9.04 5.59
N GLU A 12 0.62 -8.99 6.74
CA GLU A 12 2.07 -8.81 6.82
C GLU A 12 2.83 -10.04 6.31
N GLU A 13 2.36 -11.25 6.58
CA GLU A 13 2.92 -12.48 5.97
C GLU A 13 2.74 -12.51 4.46
N SER A 14 1.53 -12.20 3.98
CA SER A 14 1.26 -12.12 2.54
C SER A 14 2.13 -11.06 1.85
N LEU A 15 2.33 -9.91 2.50
CA LEU A 15 3.19 -8.85 2.01
C LEU A 15 4.64 -9.33 1.87
N LYS A 16 5.20 -10.01 2.87
CA LYS A 16 6.58 -10.55 2.81
C LYS A 16 6.78 -11.49 1.62
N ILE A 17 5.82 -12.38 1.37
CA ILE A 17 5.87 -13.30 0.22
C ILE A 17 5.84 -12.52 -1.09
N ARG A 18 4.96 -11.51 -1.19
CA ARG A 18 4.85 -10.65 -2.39
C ARG A 18 6.10 -9.82 -2.61
N GLU A 19 6.74 -9.29 -1.56
CA GLU A 19 7.98 -8.50 -1.65
C GLU A 19 9.15 -9.33 -2.21
N ILE A 20 9.18 -10.64 -1.95
CA ILE A 20 10.18 -11.56 -2.50
C ILE A 20 9.82 -12.00 -3.92
N SER A 21 8.53 -12.14 -4.22
CA SER A 21 8.04 -12.76 -5.47
C SER A 21 7.81 -11.76 -6.60
N LEU A 22 7.62 -10.48 -6.29
CA LEU A 22 7.19 -9.46 -7.25
C LEU A 22 8.21 -8.31 -7.38
N PRO A 23 8.30 -7.67 -8.56
CA PRO A 23 9.05 -6.43 -8.72
C PRO A 23 8.57 -5.34 -7.74
N THR A 24 9.47 -4.47 -7.30
CA THR A 24 9.20 -3.44 -6.27
C THR A 24 8.14 -2.41 -6.66
N ASN A 25 7.78 -2.31 -7.94
CA ASN A 25 6.73 -1.44 -8.47
C ASN A 25 5.44 -2.20 -8.84
N HIS A 26 5.31 -3.47 -8.45
CA HIS A 26 4.15 -4.28 -8.81
C HIS A 26 2.86 -3.76 -8.14
N PRO A 27 1.74 -3.57 -8.88
CA PRO A 27 0.48 -3.06 -8.33
C PRO A 27 -0.06 -3.86 -7.12
N ASP A 28 0.19 -5.16 -7.06
CA ASP A 28 -0.23 -6.00 -5.92
C ASP A 28 0.46 -5.64 -4.61
N LEU A 29 1.70 -5.14 -4.66
CA LEU A 29 2.39 -4.60 -3.47
C LEU A 29 1.67 -3.35 -2.96
N ALA A 30 1.25 -2.46 -3.86
CA ALA A 30 0.47 -1.29 -3.49
C ALA A 30 -0.87 -1.67 -2.83
N THR A 31 -1.53 -2.71 -3.35
CA THR A 31 -2.78 -3.23 -2.77
C THR A 31 -2.54 -3.81 -1.37
N SER A 32 -1.48 -4.60 -1.17
CA SER A 32 -1.11 -5.11 0.16
C SER A 32 -0.87 -3.99 1.17
N TYR A 33 -0.05 -3.00 0.83
CA TYR A 33 0.22 -1.88 1.72
C TYR A 33 -1.04 -1.06 2.05
N ASN A 34 -1.97 -0.90 1.10
CA ASN A 34 -3.25 -0.22 1.35
C ASN A 34 -4.16 -0.99 2.33
N ASN A 35 -4.19 -2.32 2.24
CA ASN A 35 -4.99 -3.16 3.13
C ASN A 35 -4.44 -3.13 4.56
N ILE A 36 -3.12 -3.16 4.71
CA ILE A 36 -2.44 -3.02 6.00
C ILE A 36 -2.70 -1.62 6.58
N SER A 37 -2.59 -0.57 5.76
CA SER A 37 -2.93 0.80 6.17
C SER A 37 -4.35 0.92 6.72
N THR A 38 -5.33 0.37 5.99
CA THR A 38 -6.75 0.37 6.38
C THR A 38 -6.96 -0.37 7.70
N THR A 39 -6.25 -1.48 7.89
CA THR A 39 -6.32 -2.27 9.14
C THR A 39 -5.73 -1.47 10.32
N TYR A 40 -4.58 -0.81 10.14
CA TYR A 40 -4.00 0.08 11.15
C TYR A 40 -4.93 1.27 11.47
N TYR A 41 -5.60 1.84 10.48
CA TYR A 41 -6.58 2.90 10.67
C TYR A 41 -7.75 2.42 11.54
N ALA A 42 -8.28 1.22 11.26
CA ALA A 42 -9.40 0.63 12.00
C ALA A 42 -9.08 0.31 13.47
N ILE A 43 -7.80 0.12 13.83
CA ILE A 43 -7.36 -0.09 15.21
C ILE A 43 -6.87 1.20 15.90
N GLY A 44 -6.94 2.35 15.23
CA GLY A 44 -6.55 3.66 15.77
C GLY A 44 -5.06 3.99 15.67
N GLU A 45 -4.28 3.17 14.98
CA GLU A 45 -2.82 3.34 14.80
C GLU A 45 -2.51 4.21 13.58
N TYR A 46 -2.94 5.48 13.62
CA TYR A 46 -2.94 6.37 12.45
C TYR A 46 -1.54 6.63 11.87
N SER A 47 -0.51 6.74 12.69
CA SER A 47 0.87 6.96 12.22
C SER A 47 1.38 5.80 11.38
N LYS A 48 1.04 4.55 11.77
CA LYS A 48 1.38 3.36 10.98
C LYS A 48 0.54 3.31 9.72
N ALA A 49 -0.77 3.60 9.82
CA ALA A 49 -1.66 3.66 8.66
C ALA A 49 -1.13 4.62 7.59
N LEU A 50 -0.69 5.82 7.98
CA LEU A 50 -0.14 6.82 7.07
C LEU A 50 1.13 6.30 6.36
N SER A 51 2.09 5.75 7.10
CA SER A 51 3.33 5.22 6.51
C SER A 51 3.07 4.12 5.46
N TYR A 52 2.12 3.23 5.74
CA TYR A 52 1.73 2.18 4.80
C TYR A 52 0.99 2.74 3.57
N LEU A 53 0.15 3.77 3.75
CA LEU A 53 -0.52 4.45 2.64
C LEU A 53 0.47 5.17 1.71
N GLU A 54 1.48 5.82 2.27
CA GLU A 54 2.55 6.49 1.50
C GLU A 54 3.32 5.49 0.62
N ARG A 55 3.65 4.30 1.15
CA ARG A 55 4.28 3.22 0.37
C ARG A 55 3.38 2.74 -0.76
N SER A 56 2.09 2.54 -0.50
CA SER A 56 1.10 2.18 -1.52
C SER A 56 1.04 3.20 -2.66
N LEU A 57 0.99 4.48 -2.31
CA LEU A 57 0.96 5.59 -3.28
C LEU A 57 2.24 5.68 -4.10
N SER A 58 3.41 5.51 -3.46
CA SER A 58 4.70 5.53 -4.16
C SER A 58 4.79 4.43 -5.22
N ILE A 59 4.29 3.24 -4.93
CA ILE A 59 4.25 2.14 -5.90
C ILE A 59 3.25 2.43 -7.02
N LYS A 60 2.04 2.92 -6.70
CA LYS A 60 1.05 3.31 -7.72
C LYS A 60 1.62 4.34 -8.68
N GLN A 61 2.30 5.37 -8.17
CA GLN A 61 2.99 6.40 -8.95
C GLN A 61 4.06 5.82 -9.88
N LYS A 62 4.87 4.86 -9.40
CA LYS A 62 5.89 4.18 -10.22
C LYS A 62 5.33 3.17 -11.22
N SER A 63 4.15 2.61 -10.93
CA SER A 63 3.47 1.63 -11.79
C SER A 63 2.71 2.28 -12.95
N LEU A 64 2.36 3.57 -12.82
CA LEU A 64 1.74 4.34 -13.89
C LEU A 64 2.78 4.54 -15.01
N PRO A 65 2.51 4.08 -16.24
CA PRO A 65 3.34 4.45 -17.38
C PRO A 65 3.39 5.97 -17.45
N SER A 66 4.59 6.52 -17.68
CA SER A 66 4.87 7.94 -17.87
C SER A 66 4.08 8.61 -19.02
N THR A 67 3.19 7.88 -19.67
CA THR A 67 2.38 8.27 -20.82
C THR A 67 0.92 8.56 -20.50
N HIS A 68 0.44 8.47 -19.25
CA HIS A 68 -0.96 8.82 -18.96
C HIS A 68 -1.15 10.36 -19.03
N PRO A 69 -1.88 10.90 -20.03
CA PRO A 69 -1.90 12.33 -20.35
C PRO A 69 -2.62 13.23 -19.32
N HIS A 70 -3.00 12.70 -18.15
CA HIS A 70 -3.71 13.44 -17.11
C HIS A 70 -2.83 14.05 -16.00
N ILE A 71 -1.52 13.77 -15.95
CA ILE A 71 -0.64 14.37 -14.91
C ILE A 71 -0.18 15.81 -15.25
N LYS A 72 -0.46 16.33 -16.46
CA LYS A 72 -0.13 17.73 -16.80
C LYS A 72 -1.08 18.79 -16.20
N SER A 73 -2.18 18.41 -15.54
CA SER A 73 -3.19 19.39 -15.11
C SER A 73 -3.08 19.90 -13.66
N VAL A 74 -2.11 19.45 -12.86
CA VAL A 74 -2.04 19.83 -11.42
C VAL A 74 -0.75 20.58 -11.06
N MET A 75 0.04 21.02 -12.04
CA MET A 75 1.19 21.90 -11.81
C MET A 75 1.13 23.14 -12.71
N ASN A 76 0.08 23.95 -12.52
CA ASN A 76 0.07 25.38 -12.88
C ASN A 76 -0.09 26.19 -11.60
#